data_AF-A0A6J7H0K3-F1
#
_entry.id   AF-A0A6J7H0K3-F1
#
_cell.length_a   1.000
_cell.length_b   1.000
_cell.length_c   1.000
_cell.angle_alpha   90.00
_cell.angle_beta   90.00
_cell.angle_gamma   90.00
#
_symmetry.space_group_name_H-M   'P 1'
#
loop_
_entity.id
_entity.type
_entity.pdbx_description
1 polymer ?
#
loop_
_entity_poly.entity_id
_entity_poly.type
_entity_poly.pdbx_seq_one_letter_code
_entity_poly.pdbx_strand_id
1 'polypeptide(L)'
;MSSLIEQTSIVSILVILAGKAIAYAMALGGGFRGGPIFPATFLGVAVAVLTVAILPSDSVSALAAAAIAASAAAMIKLPATSALLGMVLIVGAGPDVAPFAILGAVIGFGIRTFVDSKDESVEERVIESEGLIA
;
A
#
# COMPACT_ATOMS: atom_id res chain seq x y z
N MET A 1 -12.37 -3.66 -9.86
CA MET A 1 -12.12 -4.01 -8.44
C MET A 1 -13.06 -5.10 -7.97
N SER A 2 -14.35 -5.07 -8.35
CA SER A 2 -15.32 -6.14 -8.04
C SER A 2 -14.81 -7.56 -8.35
N SER A 3 -14.27 -7.77 -9.56
CA SER A 3 -13.72 -9.08 -9.95
C SER A 3 -12.52 -9.57 -9.12
N LEU A 4 -11.82 -8.67 -8.42
CA LEU A 4 -10.69 -9.03 -7.56
C LEU A 4 -11.19 -9.52 -6.19
N ILE A 5 -12.26 -8.89 -5.68
CA ILE A 5 -12.89 -9.25 -4.41
C ILE A 5 -13.53 -10.64 -4.50
N GLU A 6 -14.00 -11.02 -5.68
CA GLU A 6 -14.61 -12.33 -5.93
C GLU A 6 -13.57 -13.47 -6.11
N GLN A 7 -12.28 -13.15 -6.17
CA GLN A 7 -11.25 -14.14 -6.48
C GLN A 7 -10.90 -14.99 -5.27
N THR A 8 -11.08 -16.30 -5.37
CA THR A 8 -10.73 -17.28 -4.33
C THR A 8 -9.37 -17.95 -4.55
N SER A 9 -8.83 -17.85 -5.78
CA SER A 9 -7.52 -18.42 -6.12
C SER A 9 -6.37 -17.51 -5.67
N ILE A 10 -5.63 -17.96 -4.65
CA ILE A 10 -4.41 -17.31 -4.13
C ILE A 10 -3.40 -17.04 -5.25
N VAL A 11 -3.18 -18.02 -6.12
CA VAL A 11 -2.21 -17.91 -7.23
C VAL A 11 -2.60 -16.77 -8.17
N SER A 12 -3.88 -16.65 -8.51
CA SER A 12 -4.34 -15.57 -9.39
C SER A 12 -4.14 -14.19 -8.75
N ILE A 13 -4.42 -14.07 -7.44
CA ILE A 13 -4.23 -12.81 -6.71
C ILE A 13 -2.74 -12.40 -6.72
N LEU A 14 -1.83 -13.35 -6.46
CA LEU A 14 -0.39 -13.11 -6.50
C LEU A 14 0.09 -12.68 -7.89
N VAL A 15 -0.37 -13.35 -8.94
CA VAL A 15 -0.04 -13.00 -10.34
C VAL A 15 -0.54 -11.60 -10.68
N ILE A 16 -1.77 -11.25 -10.30
CA ILE A 16 -2.34 -9.91 -10.52
C ILE A 16 -1.53 -8.84 -9.77
N LEU A 17 -1.16 -9.12 -8.52
CA LEU A 17 -0.42 -8.21 -7.65
C LEU A 17 0.98 -7.93 -8.23
N ALA A 18 1.72 -8.98 -8.58
CA ALA A 18 3.04 -8.87 -9.21
C ALA A 18 2.93 -8.16 -10.58
N GLY A 19 1.98 -8.57 -11.42
CA GLY A 19 1.79 -8.01 -12.75
C GLY A 19 1.50 -6.51 -12.71
N LYS A 20 0.66 -6.05 -11.78
CA LYS A 20 0.35 -4.62 -11.63
C LYS A 20 1.49 -3.81 -11.02
N ALA A 21 2.22 -4.36 -10.07
CA ALA A 21 3.40 -3.69 -9.52
C ALA A 21 4.47 -3.48 -10.61
N ILE A 22 4.75 -4.52 -11.41
CA ILE A 22 5.71 -4.45 -12.52
C ILE A 22 5.23 -3.47 -13.59
N ALA A 23 3.96 -3.56 -14.00
CA ALA A 23 3.40 -2.66 -15.00
C ALA A 23 3.47 -1.18 -14.55
N TYR A 24 3.22 -0.92 -13.26
CA TYR A 24 3.34 0.43 -12.71
C TYR A 24 4.79 0.92 -12.69
N ALA A 25 5.73 0.08 -12.26
CA ALA A 25 7.15 0.41 -12.27
C ALA A 25 7.66 0.69 -13.70
N MET A 26 7.24 -0.12 -14.68
CA MET A 26 7.57 0.09 -16.10
C MET A 26 6.97 1.39 -16.65
N ALA A 27 5.72 1.72 -16.29
CA ALA A 27 5.09 2.96 -16.72
C ALA A 27 5.86 4.19 -16.21
N LEU A 28 6.25 4.19 -14.92
CA LEU A 28 7.05 5.27 -14.35
C LEU A 28 8.47 5.33 -14.94
N GLY A 29 9.13 4.18 -15.10
CA GLY A 29 10.46 4.09 -15.70
C GLY A 29 10.49 4.50 -17.18
N GLY A 30 9.38 4.29 -17.90
CA GLY A 30 9.20 4.74 -19.29
C GLY A 30 8.82 6.21 -19.46
N GLY A 31 8.74 6.99 -18.36
CA GLY A 31 8.46 8.43 -18.39
C GLY A 31 6.98 8.82 -18.38
N PHE A 32 6.05 7.87 -18.20
CA PHE A 32 4.64 8.22 -18.00
C PHE A 32 4.43 8.88 -16.64
N ARG A 33 3.77 10.04 -16.65
CA ARG A 33 3.51 10.85 -15.44
C ARG A 33 2.17 10.46 -14.86
N GLY A 34 2.15 9.36 -14.11
CA GLY A 34 0.98 8.89 -13.36
C GLY A 34 1.18 9.05 -11.85
N GLY A 35 0.11 9.41 -11.14
CA GLY A 35 0.10 9.44 -9.67
C GLY A 35 0.03 8.03 -9.04
N PRO A 36 0.51 7.85 -7.80
CA PRO A 36 0.59 6.54 -7.16
C PRO A 36 -0.73 6.04 -6.56
N ILE A 37 -1.76 6.88 -6.48
CA ILE A 37 -2.98 6.59 -5.70
C ILE A 37 -3.73 5.37 -6.22
N PHE A 38 -4.06 5.32 -7.52
CA PHE A 38 -4.83 4.20 -8.06
C PHE A 38 -4.09 2.85 -8.00
N PRO A 39 -2.79 2.77 -8.34
CA PRO A 39 -1.98 1.58 -8.08
C PRO A 39 -1.94 1.21 -6.60
N ALA A 40 -1.75 2.18 -5.71
CA ALA A 40 -1.69 1.95 -4.26
C ALA A 40 -3.00 1.36 -3.72
N THR A 41 -4.14 1.95 -4.05
CA THR A 41 -5.44 1.45 -3.57
C THR A 41 -5.75 0.06 -4.12
N PHE A 42 -5.44 -0.20 -5.40
CA PHE A 42 -5.62 -1.52 -5.99
C PHE A 42 -4.74 -2.58 -5.31
N LEU A 43 -3.45 -2.31 -5.15
CA LEU A 43 -2.52 -3.24 -4.50
C LEU A 43 -2.91 -3.47 -3.04
N GLY A 44 -3.35 -2.42 -2.33
CA GLY A 44 -3.88 -2.53 -0.97
C GLY A 44 -5.08 -3.49 -0.90
N VAL A 45 -6.09 -3.31 -1.76
CA VAL A 45 -7.24 -4.22 -1.81
C VAL A 45 -6.83 -5.64 -2.18
N ALA A 46 -5.90 -5.83 -3.11
CA ALA A 46 -5.41 -7.16 -3.46
C ALA A 46 -4.74 -7.88 -2.27
N VAL A 47 -3.96 -7.15 -1.47
CA VAL A 47 -3.38 -7.68 -0.22
C VAL A 47 -4.47 -8.00 0.80
N ALA A 48 -5.50 -7.14 0.94
CA ALA A 48 -6.63 -7.42 1.82
C ALA A 48 -7.35 -8.72 1.41
N VAL A 49 -7.70 -8.89 0.13
CA VAL A 49 -8.34 -10.11 -0.38
C VAL A 49 -7.45 -11.34 -0.18
N LEU A 50 -6.15 -11.22 -0.43
CA LEU A 50 -5.19 -12.29 -0.16
C LEU A 50 -5.18 -12.68 1.33
N THR A 51 -5.26 -11.69 2.22
CA THR A 51 -5.30 -11.91 3.67
C THR A 51 -6.55 -12.69 4.05
N VAL A 52 -7.71 -12.34 3.50
CA VAL A 52 -8.99 -13.06 3.73
C VAL A 52 -8.93 -14.49 3.18
N ALA A 53 -8.22 -14.71 2.07
CA ALA A 53 -8.06 -16.05 1.50
C ALA A 53 -7.22 -16.99 2.36
N ILE A 54 -6.34 -16.46 3.23
CA ILE A 54 -5.43 -17.25 4.09
C ILE A 54 -5.93 -17.29 5.54
N LEU A 55 -6.44 -16.17 6.06
CA LEU A 55 -7.04 -16.05 7.38
C LEU A 55 -8.54 -15.81 7.24
N PRO A 56 -9.39 -16.66 7.83
CA PRO A 56 -10.81 -16.37 7.98
C PRO A 56 -10.97 -15.03 8.73
N SER A 57 -11.65 -14.07 8.11
CA SER A 57 -11.90 -12.76 8.70
C SER A 57 -13.38 -12.41 8.58
N ASP A 58 -13.93 -11.77 9.60
CA ASP A 58 -15.36 -11.44 9.64
C ASP A 58 -15.73 -10.23 8.76
N SER A 59 -14.75 -9.42 8.33
CA SER A 59 -15.04 -8.19 7.56
C SER A 59 -13.98 -7.83 6.50
N VAL A 60 -14.28 -8.17 5.24
CA VAL A 60 -13.46 -7.79 4.08
C VAL A 60 -13.37 -6.26 3.92
N SER A 61 -14.46 -5.55 4.23
CA SER A 61 -14.55 -4.08 4.12
C SER A 61 -13.57 -3.37 5.04
N ALA A 62 -13.47 -3.78 6.31
CA ALA A 62 -12.54 -3.19 7.27
C ALA A 62 -11.08 -3.41 6.85
N LEU A 63 -10.75 -4.63 6.40
CA LEU A 63 -9.44 -4.99 5.85
C LEU A 63 -9.11 -4.18 4.59
N ALA A 64 -10.08 -4.01 3.68
CA ALA A 64 -9.91 -3.18 2.50
C ALA A 64 -9.66 -1.71 2.85
N ALA A 65 -10.44 -1.14 3.80
CA ALA A 65 -10.26 0.24 4.25
C ALA A 65 -8.87 0.47 4.87
N ALA A 66 -8.43 -0.45 5.73
CA ALA A 66 -7.09 -0.42 6.31
C ALA A 66 -5.99 -0.53 5.25
N ALA A 67 -6.11 -1.48 4.32
CA ALA A 67 -5.08 -1.72 3.31
C ALA A 67 -4.98 -0.60 2.28
N ILE A 68 -6.11 -0.01 1.86
CA ILE A 68 -6.14 1.20 1.01
C ILE A 68 -5.44 2.36 1.72
N ALA A 69 -5.77 2.59 2.99
CA ALA A 69 -5.19 3.68 3.76
C ALA A 69 -3.68 3.48 3.99
N ALA A 70 -3.26 2.25 4.30
CA ALA A 70 -1.87 1.89 4.51
C ALA A 70 -1.02 2.07 3.24
N SER A 71 -1.48 1.52 2.11
CA SER A 71 -0.74 1.60 0.85
C SER A 71 -0.66 3.03 0.33
N ALA A 72 -1.73 3.82 0.49
CA ALA A 72 -1.70 5.24 0.15
C ALA A 72 -0.73 6.00 1.06
N ALA A 73 -0.81 5.81 2.38
CA ALA A 73 0.06 6.50 3.34
C ALA A 73 1.55 6.21 3.09
N ALA A 74 1.86 4.96 2.73
CA ALA A 74 3.22 4.54 2.38
C ALA A 74 3.75 5.20 1.10
N MET A 75 2.87 5.57 0.17
CA MET A 75 3.27 6.18 -1.11
C MET A 75 3.33 7.70 -1.06
N ILE A 76 2.38 8.36 -0.39
CA ILE A 76 2.26 9.83 -0.39
C ILE A 76 2.69 10.49 0.92
N LYS A 77 3.04 9.74 1.96
CA LYS A 77 3.49 10.25 3.27
C LYS A 77 2.50 11.21 3.97
N LEU A 78 1.19 11.07 3.68
CA LEU A 78 0.12 11.91 4.26
C LEU A 78 -0.93 11.03 4.96
N PRO A 79 -0.69 10.60 6.22
CA PRO A 79 -1.52 9.60 6.88
C PRO A 79 -2.99 10.03 7.07
N ALA A 80 -3.25 11.29 7.44
CA ALA A 80 -4.62 11.78 7.62
C ALA A 80 -5.43 11.73 6.30
N THR A 81 -4.83 12.18 5.20
CA THR A 81 -5.45 12.14 3.86
C THR A 81 -5.67 10.70 3.40
N SER A 82 -4.73 9.80 3.68
CA SER A 82 -4.85 8.38 3.32
C SER A 82 -5.93 7.66 4.13
N ALA A 83 -6.09 7.99 5.42
CA ALA A 83 -7.19 7.49 6.25
C ALA A 83 -8.55 7.95 5.70
N LEU A 84 -8.69 9.23 5.34
CA LEU A 84 -9.89 9.76 4.70
C LEU A 84 -10.18 9.07 3.37
N LEU A 85 -9.15 8.84 2.54
CA LEU A 85 -9.29 8.11 1.28
C LEU A 85 -9.84 6.70 1.50
N GLY A 86 -9.27 5.95 2.45
CA GLY A 86 -9.76 4.61 2.80
C GLY A 86 -11.21 4.62 3.27
N MET A 87 -11.57 5.57 4.14
CA MET A 87 -12.95 5.70 4.63
C MET A 87 -13.94 6.06 3.52
N VAL A 88 -13.63 7.05 2.68
CA VAL A 88 -14.54 7.50 1.62
C VAL A 88 -14.78 6.41 0.58
N LEU A 89 -13.74 5.65 0.22
CA LEU A 89 -13.88 4.57 -0.76
C LEU A 89 -14.67 3.37 -0.23
N ILE A 90 -14.74 3.19 1.10
CA ILE A 90 -15.44 2.08 1.76
C ILE A 90 -16.67 2.58 2.55
N VAL A 91 -17.14 3.79 2.29
CA VAL A 91 -18.22 4.45 3.07
C VAL A 91 -19.50 3.63 3.14
N GLY A 92 -19.80 2.83 2.11
CA GLY A 92 -20.97 1.95 2.07
C GLY A 92 -20.98 0.84 3.13
N ALA A 93 -19.83 0.55 3.77
CA ALA A 93 -19.73 -0.42 4.85
C ALA A 93 -20.08 0.16 6.24
N GLY A 94 -20.39 1.45 6.32
CA GLY A 94 -20.74 2.14 7.57
C GLY A 94 -19.54 2.75 8.30
N PRO A 95 -19.80 3.50 9.39
CA PRO A 95 -18.76 4.26 10.10
C PRO A 95 -17.75 3.38 10.84
N ASP A 96 -18.09 2.12 11.12
CA ASP A 96 -17.26 1.20 11.90
C ASP A 96 -15.92 0.84 11.23
N VAL A 97 -15.76 1.13 9.93
CA VAL A 97 -14.49 0.95 9.20
C VAL A 97 -13.46 2.07 9.48
N ALA A 98 -13.89 3.19 10.07
CA ALA A 98 -13.04 4.33 10.37
C ALA A 98 -11.78 4.01 11.20
N PRO A 99 -11.86 3.30 12.35
CA PRO A 99 -10.67 2.95 13.12
C PRO A 99 -9.67 2.11 12.31
N PHE A 100 -10.15 1.23 11.44
CA PHE A 100 -9.29 0.38 10.61
C PHE A 100 -8.55 1.19 9.53
N ALA A 101 -9.23 2.15 8.89
CA ALA A 101 -8.59 3.07 7.94
C ALA A 101 -7.52 3.94 8.63
N ILE A 102 -7.81 4.44 9.83
CA ILE A 102 -6.84 5.23 10.62
C ILE A 102 -5.63 4.37 10.99
N LEU A 103 -5.83 3.18 11.56
CA LEU A 103 -4.74 2.26 11.92
C LEU A 103 -3.89 1.88 10.70
N GLY A 104 -4.55 1.55 9.58
CA GLY A 104 -3.86 1.26 8.33
C GLY A 104 -2.97 2.42 7.89
N ALA A 105 -3.49 3.65 7.88
CA ALA A 105 -2.71 4.83 7.52
C ALA A 105 -1.50 5.06 8.43
N VAL A 106 -1.65 4.92 9.76
CA VAL A 106 -0.55 5.08 10.71
C VAL A 106 0.53 4.02 10.48
N ILE A 107 0.14 2.75 10.29
CA ILE A 107 1.08 1.66 10.03
C ILE A 107 1.82 1.89 8.71
N GLY A 108 1.09 2.22 7.64
CA GLY A 108 1.69 2.48 6.32
C GLY A 108 2.66 3.66 6.34
N PHE A 109 2.29 4.74 7.03
CA PHE A 109 3.17 5.89 7.24
C PHE A 109 4.40 5.52 8.07
N GLY A 110 4.22 4.82 9.19
CA GLY A 110 5.32 4.41 10.06
C GLY A 110 6.33 3.50 9.36
N ILE A 111 5.86 2.53 8.56
CA ILE A 111 6.73 1.70 7.70
C ILE A 111 7.49 2.58 6.72
N ARG A 112 6.83 3.55 6.09
CA ARG A 112 7.50 4.43 5.12
C ARG A 112 8.58 5.28 5.77
N THR A 113 8.32 5.88 6.93
CA THR A 113 9.31 6.64 7.69
C THR A 113 10.50 5.77 8.09
N PHE A 114 10.25 4.53 8.51
CA PHE A 114 11.31 3.60 8.85
C PHE A 114 12.19 3.23 7.64
N VAL A 115 11.59 2.99 6.47
CA VAL A 115 12.34 2.73 5.23
C VAL A 115 13.18 3.95 4.84
N ASP A 116 12.59 5.15 4.85
CA ASP A 116 13.33 6.37 4.50
C ASP A 116 14.55 6.58 5.44
N SER A 117 14.40 6.31 6.74
CA SER A 117 15.52 6.43 7.70
C SER A 117 16.66 5.44 7.44
N LYS A 118 16.36 4.27 6.85
CA LYS A 118 17.40 3.30 6.49
C LYS A 118 18.16 3.74 5.26
N ASP A 119 17.47 4.30 4.27
CA ASP A 119 18.10 4.78 3.03
C ASP A 119 19.13 5.88 3.35
N GLU A 120 18.77 6.82 4.24
CA GLU A 120 19.68 7.86 4.74
C GLU A 120 20.94 7.27 5.40
N SER A 121 20.78 6.24 6.25
CA SER A 121 21.91 5.57 6.92
C SER A 121 22.83 4.79 5.97
N VAL A 122 22.32 4.38 4.81
CA VAL A 122 23.12 3.68 3.79
C VAL A 122 23.91 4.70 3.00
N GLU A 123 23.30 5.82 2.63
CA GLU A 123 23.94 6.92 1.91
C GLU A 123 25.10 7.52 2.72
N GLU A 124 24.92 7.75 4.02
CA GLU A 124 25.98 8.22 4.92
C GLU A 124 27.20 7.27 4.96
N ARG A 125 26.95 5.96 5.02
CA ARG A 125 28.00 4.94 5.01
C ARG A 125 28.74 4.86 3.67
N VAL A 126 28.05 5.06 2.55
CA VAL A 126 28.68 5.11 1.23
C VAL A 126 29.59 6.32 1.14
N ILE A 127 29.13 7.50 1.55
CA ILE A 127 29.93 8.74 1.58
C ILE A 127 31.17 8.58 2.47
N GLU A 128 31.02 8.02 3.66
CA GLU A 128 32.16 7.78 4.57
C GLU A 128 33.19 6.80 3.96
N SER A 129 32.72 5.77 3.25
CA SER A 129 33.60 4.80 2.59
C SER A 129 34.34 5.37 1.37
N GLU A 130 33.72 6.28 0.61
CA GLU A 130 34.34 6.96 -0.53
C GLU A 130 35.25 8.12 -0.08
N GLY A 131 34.95 8.73 1.08
CA GLY A 131 35.77 9.77 1.71
C GLY A 131 37.05 9.26 2.38
N LEU A 132 37.17 7.94 2.64
CA LEU A 132 38.36 7.31 3.23
C LEU A 132 39.44 6.96 2.19
N ILE A 133 39.20 7.24 0.90
CA ILE A 133 40.11 6.94 -0.21
C ILE A 133 40.83 8.19 -0.75
N ALA A 134 40.72 9.34 -0.06
CA ALA A 134 41.42 10.59 -0.38
C ALA A 134 42.55 10.90 0.61
#